data_AF-E1NRW9-F1
#
_entry.id   AF-E1NRW9-F1
#
_cell.length_a   1.000
_cell.length_b   1.000
_cell.length_c   1.000
_cell.angle_alpha   90.00
_cell.angle_beta   90.00
_cell.angle_gamma   90.00
#
_symmetry.space_group_name_H-M   'P 1'
#
loop_
_entity.id
_entity.type
_entity.pdbx_description
1 polymer ?
#
loop_
_entity_poly.entity_id
_entity_poly.type
_entity_poly.pdbx_seq_one_letter_code
_entity_poly.pdbx_strand_id
1 'polypeptide(L)'
;MIDPYPISKLPDRELFESIFNYIVNHPNLSLSDYKLVATYLGINYDCIKFVLRVFWELNWIDYDVKNELIKAITSPKVTKITDSKYFQAISQRLTFTDMLKTMSSDSLLKYIKDHNSNL
;
A
#
# COMPACT_ATOMS: atom_id res chain seq x y z
N MET A 1 -0.17 -14.05 -13.00
CA MET A 1 -1.39 -13.51 -12.35
C MET A 1 -0.93 -12.51 -11.31
N ILE A 2 -1.20 -11.23 -11.53
CA ILE A 2 -0.96 -10.18 -10.54
C ILE A 2 -1.97 -10.47 -9.43
N ASP A 3 -1.52 -10.86 -8.24
CA ASP A 3 -2.37 -10.80 -7.06
C ASP A 3 -2.83 -9.34 -6.96
N PRO A 4 -4.11 -9.02 -7.24
CA PRO A 4 -4.52 -7.64 -7.43
C PRO A 4 -4.48 -6.85 -6.12
N TYR A 5 -4.14 -7.50 -5.00
CA TYR A 5 -4.47 -7.07 -3.66
C TYR A 5 -3.27 -7.20 -2.72
N PRO A 6 -2.32 -6.24 -2.76
CA PRO A 6 -1.05 -6.39 -2.06
C PRO A 6 -1.18 -6.47 -0.53
N ILE A 7 -2.33 -6.08 0.04
CA ILE A 7 -2.55 -6.13 1.49
C ILE A 7 -4.00 -6.51 1.83
N SER A 8 -4.16 -7.20 2.96
CA SER A 8 -5.45 -7.59 3.56
C SER A 8 -5.88 -6.67 4.70
N LYS A 9 -4.98 -5.83 5.21
CA LYS A 9 -5.22 -4.82 6.25
C LYS A 9 -4.33 -3.61 5.98
N LEU A 10 -4.82 -2.41 6.26
CA LEU A 10 -4.00 -1.19 6.17
C LEU A 10 -2.87 -1.24 7.20
N PRO A 11 -1.64 -0.84 6.81
CA PRO A 11 -0.58 -0.54 7.76
C PRO A 11 -1.01 0.53 8.75
N ASP A 12 -0.57 0.39 10.00
CA ASP A 12 -0.65 1.49 10.96
C ASP A 12 0.45 2.53 10.71
N ARG A 13 0.35 3.64 11.43
CA ARG A 13 1.31 4.75 11.34
C ARG A 13 2.74 4.31 11.67
N GLU A 14 2.92 3.47 12.68
CA GLU A 14 4.24 3.02 13.14
C GLU A 14 4.95 2.22 12.05
N LEU A 15 4.23 1.42 11.27
CA LEU A 15 4.78 0.69 10.13
C LEU A 15 5.30 1.64 9.04
N PHE A 16 4.51 2.67 8.70
CA PHE A 16 4.94 3.69 7.72
C PHE A 16 6.22 4.40 8.21
N GLU A 17 6.25 4.83 9.47
CA GLU A 17 7.42 5.49 10.06
C GLU A 17 8.64 4.56 10.06
N SER A 18 8.46 3.29 10.42
CA SER A 18 9.54 2.29 10.45
C SER A 18 10.16 2.07 9.06
N ILE A 19 9.31 1.92 8.04
CA ILE A 19 9.78 1.73 6.66
C ILE A 19 10.46 3.01 6.14
N PHE A 20 9.90 4.19 6.41
CA PHE A 20 10.50 5.45 5.98
C PHE A 20 11.88 5.68 6.62
N ASN A 21 11.99 5.48 7.94
CA ASN A 21 13.26 5.54 8.66
C ASN A 21 14.28 4.54 8.10
N TYR A 22 13.83 3.35 7.70
CA TYR A 22 14.69 2.35 7.10
C TYR A 22 15.26 2.83 5.75
N ILE A 23 14.43 3.44 4.89
CA ILE A 23 14.85 4.00 3.59
C ILE A 23 15.87 5.13 3.80
N VAL A 24 15.60 6.04 4.74
CA VAL A 24 16.51 7.17 5.05
C VAL A 24 17.88 6.68 5.50
N ASN A 25 17.93 5.64 6.35
CA ASN A 25 19.17 5.09 6.87
C ASN A 25 19.91 4.17 5.87
N HIS A 26 19.24 3.69 4.83
CA HIS A 26 19.79 2.75 3.85
C HIS A 26 19.47 3.17 2.40
N PRO A 27 20.04 4.28 1.90
CA PRO A 27 19.70 4.85 0.59
C PRO A 27 20.17 4.04 -0.63
N ASN A 28 20.88 2.94 -0.40
CA ASN A 28 21.50 2.10 -1.44
C ASN A 28 20.80 0.74 -1.61
N LEU A 29 19.54 0.64 -1.19
CA LEU A 29 18.77 -0.59 -1.34
C LEU A 29 17.92 -0.58 -2.60
N SER A 30 17.97 -1.69 -3.33
CA SER A 30 17.10 -1.96 -4.45
C SER A 30 15.72 -2.44 -3.99
N LEU A 31 14.73 -2.41 -4.87
CA LEU A 31 13.40 -2.97 -4.57
C LEU A 31 13.48 -4.45 -4.15
N SER A 32 14.39 -5.23 -4.76
CA SER A 32 14.58 -6.64 -4.44
C SER A 32 15.14 -6.87 -3.03
N ASP A 33 16.01 -5.96 -2.55
CA ASP A 33 16.58 -6.03 -1.21
C ASP A 33 15.49 -5.87 -0.13
N TYR A 34 14.40 -5.15 -0.44
CA TYR A 34 13.28 -5.01 0.48
C TYR A 34 12.57 -6.33 0.80
N LYS A 35 12.82 -7.42 0.06
CA LYS A 35 12.36 -8.76 0.46
C LYS A 35 13.12 -9.28 1.69
N LEU A 36 14.41 -8.98 1.81
CA LEU A 36 15.19 -9.29 3.01
C LEU A 36 14.80 -8.36 4.16
N VAL A 37 14.57 -7.08 3.87
CA VAL A 37 14.05 -6.11 4.85
C VAL A 37 12.71 -6.57 5.41
N ALA A 38 11.80 -7.07 4.56
CA ALA A 38 10.53 -7.66 4.96
C ALA A 38 10.72 -8.77 6.01
N THR A 39 11.68 -9.66 5.76
CA THR A 39 12.02 -10.76 6.68
C THR A 39 12.58 -10.24 8.00
N TYR A 40 13.49 -9.27 7.95
CA TYR A 40 14.11 -8.67 9.13
C TYR A 40 13.10 -7.92 10.02
N LEU A 41 12.20 -7.16 9.40
CA LEU A 41 11.18 -6.39 10.12
C LEU A 41 9.96 -7.24 10.53
N GLY A 42 9.88 -8.50 10.09
CA GLY A 42 8.69 -9.35 10.31
C GLY A 42 7.45 -8.86 9.58
N ILE A 43 7.62 -8.18 8.44
CA ILE A 43 6.55 -7.55 7.65
C ILE A 43 6.36 -8.34 6.36
N ASN A 44 5.11 -8.45 5.88
CA ASN A 44 4.85 -9.00 4.55
C ASN A 44 5.48 -8.11 3.44
N TYR A 45 6.21 -8.71 2.50
CA TYR A 45 6.82 -7.99 1.38
C TYR A 45 5.80 -7.20 0.52
N ASP A 46 4.59 -7.72 0.33
CA ASP A 46 3.54 -7.01 -0.40
C ASP A 46 3.06 -5.76 0.36
N CYS A 47 3.11 -5.79 1.70
CA CYS A 47 2.87 -4.63 2.55
C CYS A 47 3.95 -3.55 2.35
N ILE A 48 5.22 -3.96 2.28
CA ILE A 48 6.31 -3.03 1.97
C ILE A 48 6.12 -2.41 0.58
N LYS A 49 5.81 -3.22 -0.44
CA LYS A 49 5.53 -2.69 -1.79
C LYS A 49 4.37 -1.69 -1.81
N PHE A 50 3.32 -1.96 -1.05
CA PHE A 50 2.20 -1.03 -0.88
C PHE A 50 2.69 0.30 -0.28
N VAL A 51 3.46 0.26 0.81
CA VAL A 51 3.99 1.46 1.47
C VAL A 51 4.93 2.25 0.55
N LEU A 52 5.85 1.57 -0.15
CA LEU A 52 6.74 2.20 -1.12
C LEU A 52 5.96 2.90 -2.24
N ARG A 53 4.88 2.29 -2.73
CA ARG A 53 4.03 2.90 -3.76
C ARG A 53 3.35 4.18 -3.25
N VAL A 54 2.87 4.17 -2.00
CA VAL A 54 2.29 5.35 -1.35
C VAL A 54 3.33 6.47 -1.22
N PHE A 55 4.53 6.16 -0.73
CA PHE A 55 5.60 7.15 -0.60
C PHE A 55 6.04 7.74 -1.92
N TRP A 56 6.11 6.93 -2.97
CA TRP A 56 6.44 7.39 -4.32
C TRP A 56 5.37 8.34 -4.86
N GLU A 57 4.08 8.02 -4.70
CA GLU A 57 2.99 8.91 -5.13
C GLU A 57 3.00 10.24 -4.37
N LEU A 58 3.38 10.24 -3.09
CA LEU A 58 3.50 11.43 -2.25
C LEU A 58 4.80 12.21 -2.47
N ASN A 59 5.68 11.73 -3.35
CA ASN A 59 7.00 12.30 -3.60
C ASN A 59 7.86 12.41 -2.32
N TRP A 60 7.82 11.35 -1.50
CA TRP A 60 8.69 11.19 -0.32
C TRP A 60 9.93 10.36 -0.64
N ILE A 61 9.83 9.50 -1.64
CA ILE A 61 10.91 8.68 -2.16
C ILE A 61 10.93 8.75 -3.68
N ASP A 62 12.09 8.48 -4.25
CA ASP A 62 12.29 8.34 -5.69
C ASP A 62 12.85 6.95 -6.02
N TYR A 63 12.64 6.51 -7.26
CA TYR A 63 13.16 5.27 -7.80
C TYR A 63 14.20 5.57 -8.89
N ASP A 64 15.46 5.35 -8.56
CA ASP A 64 16.57 5.48 -9.50
C ASP A 64 16.57 4.27 -10.45
N VAL A 65 15.94 4.45 -11.62
CA VAL A 65 15.80 3.39 -12.64
C VAL A 65 17.15 2.83 -13.09
N LYS A 66 18.23 3.64 -13.08
CA LYS A 66 19.54 3.19 -13.58
C LYS A 66 20.24 2.22 -12.63
N ASN A 67 20.09 2.47 -11.34
CA ASN A 67 20.74 1.69 -10.29
C ASN A 67 19.74 0.77 -9.56
N GLU A 68 18.47 0.81 -9.95
CA GLU A 68 17.34 0.11 -9.32
C GLU A 68 17.15 0.45 -7.84
N LEU A 69 17.58 1.65 -7.40
CA LEU A 69 17.63 2.04 -5.99
C LEU A 69 16.42 2.86 -5.55
N ILE A 70 16.03 2.68 -4.29
CA ILE A 70 15.02 3.51 -3.63
C ILE A 70 15.72 4.55 -2.75
N LYS A 71 15.41 5.82 -2.96
CA LYS A 71 16.05 6.95 -2.27
C LYS A 71 15.02 7.83 -1.59
N ALA A 72 15.27 8.20 -0.33
CA ALA A 72 14.48 9.23 0.33
C ALA A 72 14.76 10.61 -0.29
N ILE A 73 13.72 11.42 -0.46
CA ILE A 73 13.86 12.81 -0.89
C ILE A 73 14.24 13.65 0.33
N THR A 74 15.31 14.46 0.21
CA THR A 74 15.89 15.22 1.34
C THR A 74 15.00 16.34 1.87
N SER A 75 14.07 16.84 1.05
CA SER A 75 13.09 17.87 1.41
C SER A 75 11.71 17.49 0.85
N PRO A 76 11.04 16.49 1.44
CA PRO A 76 9.74 16.05 0.94
C PRO A 76 8.70 17.15 1.15
N LYS A 77 7.71 17.21 0.25
CA LYS A 77 6.53 18.06 0.48
C LYS A 77 5.83 17.58 1.75
N VAL A 78 5.39 18.52 2.58
CA VAL A 78 4.56 18.20 3.75
C VAL A 78 3.18 17.77 3.24
N THR A 79 2.97 16.46 3.17
CA THR A 79 1.71 15.81 2.79
C THR A 79 1.33 14.78 3.84
N LYS A 80 0.10 14.28 3.79
CA LYS A 80 -0.37 13.17 4.62
C LYS A 80 -0.42 11.89 3.80
N ILE A 81 -0.31 10.73 4.45
CA ILE A 81 -0.50 9.42 3.81
C ILE A 81 -1.85 9.35 3.08
N THR A 82 -2.88 9.96 3.67
CA THR A 82 -4.24 10.04 3.10
C THR A 82 -4.34 10.87 1.84
N ASP A 83 -3.31 11.62 1.46
CA ASP A 83 -3.30 12.41 0.22
C ASP A 83 -2.94 11.54 -1.00
N SER A 84 -2.45 10.31 -0.79
CA SER A 84 -2.20 9.33 -1.85
C SER A 84 -3.52 8.75 -2.37
N LYS A 85 -3.78 8.87 -3.67
CA LYS A 85 -4.95 8.26 -4.31
C LYS A 85 -4.85 6.74 -4.28
N TYR A 86 -3.63 6.19 -4.37
CA TYR A 86 -3.40 4.76 -4.23
C TYR A 86 -3.78 4.27 -2.82
N PHE A 87 -3.36 4.98 -1.77
CA PHE A 87 -3.78 4.67 -0.40
C PHE A 87 -5.30 4.73 -0.25
N GLN A 88 -5.94 5.78 -0.75
CA GLN A 88 -7.40 5.94 -0.70
C GLN A 88 -8.12 4.80 -1.42
N ALA A 89 -7.67 4.42 -2.62
CA ALA A 89 -8.28 3.35 -3.40
C ALA A 89 -8.19 1.99 -2.69
N ILE A 90 -7.04 1.66 -2.11
CA ILE A 90 -6.87 0.42 -1.35
C ILE A 90 -7.67 0.45 -0.05
N SER A 91 -7.70 1.59 0.66
CA SER A 91 -8.54 1.76 1.85
C SER A 91 -10.02 1.54 1.55
N GLN A 92 -10.56 2.18 0.50
CA GLN A 92 -11.95 2.05 0.10
C GLN A 92 -12.29 0.60 -0.27
N ARG A 93 -11.38 -0.06 -1.00
CA ARG A 93 -11.54 -1.46 -1.36
C ARG A 93 -11.60 -2.37 -0.14
N LEU A 94 -10.71 -2.19 0.84
CA LEU A 94 -10.71 -2.99 2.07
C LEU A 94 -12.00 -2.79 2.85
N THR A 95 -12.43 -1.53 3.04
CA THR A 95 -13.71 -1.20 3.67
C THR A 95 -14.90 -1.84 2.93
N PHE A 96 -14.90 -1.79 1.61
CA PHE A 96 -15.95 -2.41 0.79
C PHE A 96 -15.95 -3.94 0.95
N THR A 97 -14.77 -4.56 0.95
CA THR A 97 -14.62 -6.00 1.15
C THR A 97 -15.14 -6.44 2.52
N ASP A 98 -14.86 -5.67 3.57
CA ASP A 98 -15.33 -5.96 4.93
C ASP A 98 -16.84 -5.72 5.06
N MET A 99 -17.37 -4.71 4.38
CA MET A 99 -18.82 -4.49 4.27
C MET A 99 -19.50 -5.71 3.64
N LEU A 100 -18.99 -6.24 2.52
CA LEU A 100 -19.56 -7.43 1.88
C LEU A 100 -19.53 -8.66 2.79
N LYS A 101 -18.46 -8.85 3.58
CA LYS A 101 -18.34 -9.98 4.52
C LYS A 101 -19.30 -9.89 5.71
N THR A 102 -19.72 -8.67 6.07
CA THR A 102 -20.56 -8.39 7.24
C THR A 102 -22.03 -8.13 6.87
N MET A 103 -22.36 -8.05 5.58
CA MET A 103 -23.72 -7.96 5.09
C MET A 103 -24.53 -9.24 5.40
N SER A 104 -25.83 -9.07 5.65
CA SER A 104 -26.76 -10.20 5.71
C SER A 104 -26.94 -10.82 4.33
N SER A 105 -27.33 -12.10 4.29
CA SER A 105 -27.58 -12.81 3.03
C SER A 105 -28.64 -12.11 2.17
N ASP A 106 -29.69 -11.54 2.78
CA ASP A 106 -30.73 -10.81 2.05
C ASP A 106 -30.19 -9.52 1.41
N SER A 107 -29.37 -8.76 2.14
CA SER A 107 -28.73 -7.55 1.61
C SER A 107 -27.74 -7.86 0.49
N LEU A 108 -26.98 -8.96 0.61
CA LEU A 108 -26.05 -9.40 -0.41
C LEU A 108 -26.78 -9.85 -1.69
N LEU A 109 -27.83 -10.66 -1.56
CA LEU A 109 -28.66 -11.08 -2.69
C LEU A 109 -29.31 -9.89 -3.39
N LYS A 110 -29.77 -8.89 -2.64
CA LYS A 110 -30.31 -7.65 -3.21
C LYS A 110 -29.23 -6.87 -3.96
N TYR A 111 -28.05 -6.67 -3.36
CA TYR A 111 -26.93 -5.98 -4.00
C TYR A 111 -26.53 -6.64 -5.33
N ILE A 112 -26.44 -7.97 -5.36
CA ILE A 112 -26.14 -8.76 -6.56
C ILE A 112 -27.21 -8.56 -7.64
N LYS A 113 -28.49 -8.57 -7.28
CA LYS A 113 -29.60 -8.34 -8.22
C LYS A 113 -29.53 -6.94 -8.82
N ASP A 114 -29.41 -5.91 -7.97
CA ASP A 114 -29.37 -4.51 -8.40
C ASP A 114 -28.18 -4.21 -9.33
N HIS A 115 -27.04 -4.88 -9.15
CA HIS A 115 -25.85 -4.68 -9.99
C HIS A 115 -25.84 -5.54 -11.27
N ASN A 116 -26.49 -6.71 -11.28
CA ASN A 116 -26.62 -7.52 -12.50
C ASN A 116 -27.77 -7.07 -13.40
N SER A 117 -28.77 -6.35 -12.88
CA SER A 117 -29.88 -5.80 -13.69
C SER A 117 -29.51 -4.54 -14.48
N ASN A 118 -28.28 -4.02 -14.32
CA ASN A 118 -27.76 -2.84 -15.02
C ASN A 118 -26.70 -3.19 -16.09
N LEU A 119 -26.62 -4.47 -16.49
CA LEU A 119 -25.83 -4.99 -17.61
C LEU A 119 -26.77 -5.56 -18.68
#